data_AF-A0A9R0SU25-F1
#
_entry.id   AF-A0A9R0SU25-F1
#
_cell.length_a   1.000
_cell.length_b   1.000
_cell.length_c   1.000
_cell.angle_alpha   90.00
_cell.angle_beta   90.00
_cell.angle_gamma   90.00
#
_symmetry.space_group_name_H-M   'P 1'
#
loop_
_entity.id
_entity.type
_entity.pdbx_description
1 polymer ?
#
loop_
_entity_poly.entity_id
_entity_poly.type
_entity_poly.pdbx_seq_one_letter_code
_entity_poly.pdbx_strand_id
1 'polypeptide(L)'
;MITTSDKSSVSGDVSAGSWRLCTVQQVEDLKAVVSVFPLWSSGILLFMSIGVMIGMIVLQALAMDRSVGPHFSIPAGSIGVSCRVSFILATLVLDRAVFPLWRKITGGTPPTPLQRVGIGHMLNVGAMVAAALVERRRLAQPGVPMSVMWLLFPMGIAGVGEALHFPGNMAFYYQEFPKTLRSLATAMAPMLVALGFFSSTMFMDVVTRATAWLPENIDHGRLDNVYWTLAAVGTLNFAYFLACDRRYKYHNRAAM
;
A
#
# COMPACT_ATOMS: atom_id res chain seq x y z
N MET A 1 -32.19 26.97 -45.65
CA MET A 1 -32.85 28.24 -46.06
C MET A 1 -34.34 27.95 -45.98
N ILE A 2 -35.16 28.44 -45.05
CA ILE A 2 -35.17 29.66 -44.21
C ILE A 2 -35.77 29.33 -42.83
N THR A 3 -35.26 30.07 -41.84
CA THR A 3 -35.60 30.20 -40.42
C THR A 3 -36.99 30.77 -40.14
N THR A 4 -37.56 30.42 -38.99
CA THR A 4 -38.18 31.42 -38.09
C THR A 4 -37.88 31.05 -36.63
N SER A 5 -37.14 31.95 -35.98
CA SER A 5 -37.04 32.05 -34.53
C SER A 5 -38.40 32.37 -33.95
N ASP A 6 -38.69 31.82 -32.77
CA ASP A 6 -39.53 32.53 -31.81
C ASP A 6 -38.87 32.50 -30.43
N LYS A 7 -38.72 33.71 -29.86
CA LYS A 7 -38.12 33.96 -28.55
C LYS A 7 -39.25 33.88 -27.52
N SER A 8 -39.09 33.09 -26.47
CA SER A 8 -39.81 33.28 -25.21
C SER A 8 -38.85 33.48 -24.04
N SER A 9 -38.78 34.74 -23.64
CA SER A 9 -38.62 35.26 -22.27
C SER A 9 -37.90 34.39 -21.23
N VAL A 10 -36.70 34.86 -20.90
CA VAL A 10 -36.04 34.68 -19.59
C VAL A 10 -36.91 35.34 -18.51
N SER A 11 -37.57 34.55 -17.69
CA SER A 11 -37.92 34.86 -16.29
C SER A 11 -38.53 33.63 -15.63
N GLY A 12 -37.84 33.07 -14.64
CA GLY A 12 -38.37 31.98 -13.82
C GLY A 12 -37.28 31.17 -13.14
N ASP A 13 -36.91 31.61 -11.93
CA ASP A 13 -36.20 30.86 -10.89
C ASP A 13 -34.86 30.22 -11.25
N VAL A 14 -33.79 30.98 -10.97
CA VAL A 14 -32.62 30.40 -10.31
C VAL A 14 -33.11 29.86 -8.96
N SER A 15 -33.67 28.66 -8.96
CA SER A 15 -33.98 27.93 -7.74
C SER A 15 -32.66 27.64 -7.03
N ALA A 16 -32.38 28.46 -6.04
CA ALA A 16 -31.37 28.20 -5.04
C ALA A 16 -31.66 26.81 -4.44
N GLY A 17 -30.76 25.86 -4.71
CA GLY A 17 -30.54 24.62 -3.96
C GLY A 17 -31.79 23.86 -3.51
N SER A 18 -32.57 23.30 -4.44
CA SER A 18 -33.49 22.22 -4.07
C SER A 18 -32.65 20.99 -3.72
N TRP A 19 -32.59 20.64 -2.44
CA TRP A 19 -32.07 19.35 -1.99
C TRP A 19 -32.89 18.25 -2.66
N ARG A 20 -32.33 17.68 -3.73
CA ARG A 20 -32.94 16.57 -4.46
C ARG A 20 -33.00 15.35 -3.54
N LEU A 21 -34.18 14.79 -3.34
CA LEU A 21 -34.32 13.52 -2.61
C LEU A 21 -33.54 12.42 -3.35
N CYS A 22 -32.66 11.73 -2.62
CA CYS A 22 -31.95 10.56 -3.12
C CYS A 22 -32.89 9.34 -3.13
N THR A 23 -32.74 8.47 -4.12
CA THR A 23 -33.41 7.17 -4.11
C THR A 23 -32.80 6.26 -3.04
N VAL A 24 -33.57 5.29 -2.56
CA VAL A 24 -33.08 4.29 -1.59
C VAL A 24 -31.84 3.57 -2.14
N GLN A 25 -31.81 3.29 -3.44
CA GLN A 25 -30.66 2.67 -4.09
C GLN A 25 -29.40 3.54 -4.01
N GLN A 26 -29.52 4.86 -4.23
CA GLN A 26 -28.38 5.78 -4.10
C GLN A 26 -27.83 5.83 -2.67
N VAL A 27 -28.71 5.71 -1.67
CA VAL A 27 -28.31 5.70 -0.26
C VAL A 27 -27.61 4.39 0.09
N GLU A 28 -28.11 3.24 -0.34
CA GLU A 28 -27.45 1.95 -0.10
C GLU A 28 -26.12 1.83 -0.86
N ASP A 29 -26.04 2.34 -2.10
CA ASP A 29 -24.79 2.43 -2.87
C ASP A 29 -23.74 3.27 -2.13
N LEU A 30 -24.12 4.44 -1.59
CA LEU A 30 -23.23 5.29 -0.81
C LEU A 30 -22.82 4.61 0.50
N LYS A 31 -23.75 3.97 1.20
CA LYS A 31 -23.49 3.26 2.45
C LYS A 31 -22.51 2.11 2.28
N ALA A 32 -22.59 1.38 1.17
CA ALA A 32 -21.61 0.36 0.82
C ALA A 32 -20.20 0.97 0.69
N VAL A 33 -20.06 2.08 -0.04
CA VAL A 33 -18.78 2.81 -0.16
C VAL A 33 -18.30 3.31 1.20
N VAL A 34 -19.16 3.94 1.99
CA VAL A 34 -18.86 4.43 3.36
C VAL A 34 -18.35 3.29 4.25
N SER A 35 -18.93 2.10 4.13
CA SER A 35 -18.54 0.94 4.93
C SER A 35 -17.14 0.40 4.61
N VAL A 36 -16.64 0.65 3.39
CA VAL A 36 -15.30 0.22 2.92
C VAL A 36 -14.19 1.16 3.40
N PHE A 37 -14.50 2.44 3.66
CA PHE A 37 -13.49 3.43 4.06
C PHE A 37 -12.61 3.05 5.25
N PRO A 38 -13.12 2.44 6.34
CA PRO A 38 -12.27 2.01 7.45
C PRO A 38 -11.22 0.95 7.07
N LEU A 39 -11.54 0.06 6.12
CA LEU A 39 -10.59 -0.93 5.60
C LEU A 39 -9.63 -0.27 4.60
N TRP A 40 -10.14 0.64 3.78
CA TRP A 40 -9.33 1.39 2.82
C TRP A 40 -8.30 2.29 3.53
N SER A 41 -8.68 2.94 4.64
CA SER A 41 -7.81 3.84 5.40
C SER A 41 -6.60 3.14 6.01
N SER A 42 -6.72 1.86 6.41
CA SER A 42 -5.57 1.10 6.94
C SER A 42 -4.48 0.93 5.88
N GLY A 43 -4.86 0.88 4.59
CA GLY A 43 -3.90 0.83 3.49
C GLY A 43 -3.03 2.08 3.38
N ILE A 44 -3.48 3.24 3.88
CA ILE A 44 -2.71 4.51 3.81
C ILE A 44 -1.40 4.35 4.60
N LEU A 45 -1.46 3.82 5.82
CA LEU A 45 -0.28 3.60 6.67
C LEU A 45 0.65 2.52 6.12
N LEU A 46 0.11 1.54 5.41
CA LEU A 46 0.91 0.54 4.70
C LEU A 46 1.70 1.22 3.56
N PHE A 47 1.05 2.00 2.70
CA PHE A 47 1.72 2.72 1.62
C PHE A 47 2.65 3.83 2.12
N MET A 48 2.37 4.42 3.29
CA MET A 48 3.30 5.31 3.98
C MET A 48 4.61 4.58 4.30
N SER A 49 4.53 3.39 4.88
CA SER A 49 5.72 2.60 5.22
C SER A 49 6.52 2.20 3.98
N ILE A 50 5.82 1.82 2.90
CA ILE A 50 6.44 1.53 1.60
C ILE A 50 7.12 2.77 1.02
N GLY A 51 6.47 3.93 1.08
CA GLY A 51 7.02 5.20 0.60
C GLY A 51 8.32 5.56 1.31
N VAL A 52 8.35 5.47 2.65
CA VAL A 52 9.58 5.69 3.43
C VAL A 52 10.67 4.69 3.03
N MET A 53 10.32 3.40 2.91
CA MET A 53 11.29 2.37 2.54
C MET A 53 11.91 2.63 1.16
N ILE A 54 11.11 2.98 0.15
CA ILE A 54 11.58 3.33 -1.20
C ILE A 54 12.47 4.58 -1.16
N GLY A 55 12.13 5.59 -0.36
CA GLY A 55 12.94 6.80 -0.23
C GLY A 55 14.30 6.52 0.41
N MET A 56 14.32 5.74 1.49
CA MET A 56 15.54 5.53 2.28
C MET A 56 16.48 4.46 1.71
N ILE A 57 15.96 3.51 0.91
CA ILE A 57 16.79 2.40 0.41
C ILE A 57 17.95 2.87 -0.46
N VAL A 58 17.77 3.95 -1.23
CA VAL A 58 18.83 4.46 -2.11
C VAL A 58 19.97 5.02 -1.27
N LEU A 59 19.66 5.80 -0.23
CA LEU A 59 20.65 6.33 0.70
C LEU A 59 21.36 5.19 1.43
N GLN A 60 20.61 4.20 1.90
CA GLN A 60 21.18 3.02 2.56
C GLN A 60 22.12 2.26 1.63
N ALA A 61 21.73 2.05 0.36
CA ALA A 61 22.56 1.38 -0.64
C ALA A 61 23.83 2.17 -0.99
N LEU A 62 23.81 3.51 -0.93
CA LEU A 62 25.01 4.33 -1.15
C LEU A 62 26.06 4.14 -0.05
N ALA A 63 25.64 3.80 1.17
CA ALA A 63 26.50 3.51 2.31
C ALA A 63 26.88 2.02 2.46
N MET A 64 26.62 1.22 1.44
CA MET A 64 26.88 -0.23 1.41
C MET A 64 27.84 -0.59 0.28
N ASP A 65 28.47 -1.76 0.38
CA ASP A 65 29.27 -2.29 -0.72
C ASP A 65 28.33 -2.79 -1.84
N ARG A 66 28.40 -2.10 -2.98
CA ARG A 66 27.58 -2.38 -4.17
C ARG A 66 28.29 -3.29 -5.17
N SER A 67 29.51 -3.73 -4.88
CA SER A 67 30.25 -4.63 -5.77
C SER A 67 29.61 -6.02 -5.84
N VAL A 68 29.51 -6.56 -7.05
CA VAL A 68 29.11 -7.94 -7.32
C VAL A 68 30.21 -8.56 -8.17
N GLY A 69 31.10 -9.28 -7.50
CA GLY A 69 32.34 -9.74 -8.10
C GLY A 69 33.32 -8.58 -8.40
N PRO A 70 34.38 -8.85 -9.18
CA PRO A 70 35.49 -7.91 -9.33
C PRO A 70 35.24 -6.74 -10.29
N HIS A 71 34.24 -6.80 -11.16
CA HIS A 71 34.09 -5.85 -12.28
C HIS A 71 32.76 -5.12 -12.35
N PHE A 72 31.80 -5.45 -11.49
CA PHE A 72 30.46 -4.88 -11.55
C PHE A 72 30.06 -4.26 -10.23
N SER A 73 29.51 -3.05 -10.28
CA SER A 73 28.93 -2.37 -9.13
C SER A 73 27.49 -2.01 -9.45
N ILE A 74 26.57 -2.46 -8.62
CA ILE A 74 25.14 -2.19 -8.80
C ILE A 74 24.87 -0.70 -8.56
N PRO A 75 24.18 0.02 -9.46
CA PRO A 75 23.74 1.37 -9.20
C PRO A 75 22.77 1.41 -8.00
N ALA A 76 23.00 2.29 -7.01
CA ALA A 76 22.17 2.36 -5.81
C ALA A 76 20.67 2.54 -6.10
N GLY A 77 20.33 3.36 -7.11
CA GLY A 77 18.94 3.56 -7.56
C GLY A 77 18.28 2.32 -8.16
N SER A 78 19.06 1.33 -8.60
CA SER A 78 18.52 0.09 -9.18
C SER A 78 18.08 -0.95 -8.14
N ILE A 79 18.44 -0.77 -6.86
CA ILE A 79 18.07 -1.70 -5.79
C ILE A 79 16.54 -1.85 -5.67
N GLY A 80 15.77 -0.78 -5.93
CA GLY A 80 14.31 -0.83 -5.93
C GLY A 80 13.71 -1.79 -6.97
N VAL A 81 14.46 -2.13 -8.04
CA VAL A 81 14.02 -3.12 -9.05
C VAL A 81 13.83 -4.51 -8.41
N SER A 82 14.61 -4.84 -7.37
CA SER A 82 14.47 -6.12 -6.66
C SER A 82 13.07 -6.33 -6.09
N CYS A 83 12.42 -5.28 -5.59
CA CYS A 83 11.05 -5.34 -5.11
C CYS A 83 10.07 -5.69 -6.25
N ARG A 84 10.25 -5.07 -7.43
CA ARG A 84 9.42 -5.36 -8.62
C ARG A 84 9.60 -6.79 -9.11
N VAL A 85 10.84 -7.29 -9.14
CA VAL A 85 11.14 -8.69 -9.50
C VAL A 85 10.50 -9.64 -8.49
N SER A 86 10.63 -9.36 -7.19
CA SER A 86 9.98 -10.15 -6.14
C SER A 86 8.46 -10.18 -6.30
N PHE A 87 7.83 -9.03 -6.56
CA PHE A 87 6.39 -8.95 -6.84
C PHE A 87 5.96 -9.86 -8.00
N ILE A 88 6.70 -9.83 -9.13
CA ILE A 88 6.38 -10.65 -10.30
C ILE A 88 6.53 -12.13 -9.98
N LEU A 89 7.66 -12.53 -9.39
CA LEU A 89 7.93 -13.92 -9.02
C LEU A 89 6.91 -14.44 -8.00
N ALA A 90 6.60 -13.63 -6.98
CA ALA A 90 5.60 -13.95 -5.98
C ALA A 90 4.22 -14.14 -6.62
N THR A 91 3.82 -13.27 -7.55
CA THR A 91 2.54 -13.41 -8.27
C THR A 91 2.47 -14.74 -9.03
N LEU A 92 3.54 -15.10 -9.75
CA LEU A 92 3.59 -16.38 -10.47
C LEU A 92 3.48 -17.58 -9.52
N VAL A 93 4.19 -17.55 -8.39
CA VAL A 93 4.16 -18.62 -7.38
C VAL A 93 2.79 -18.68 -6.69
N LEU A 94 2.20 -17.53 -6.37
CA LEU A 94 0.89 -17.44 -5.74
C LEU A 94 -0.20 -18.05 -6.63
N ASP A 95 -0.22 -17.67 -7.91
CA ASP A 95 -1.24 -18.12 -8.85
C ASP A 95 -1.07 -19.60 -9.24
N ARG A 96 0.17 -20.08 -9.37
CA ARG A 96 0.46 -21.44 -9.87
C ARG A 96 0.54 -22.50 -8.77
N ALA A 97 0.97 -22.12 -7.57
CA ALA A 97 1.21 -23.07 -6.48
C ALA A 97 0.35 -22.78 -5.25
N VAL A 98 0.42 -21.56 -4.71
CA VAL A 98 -0.17 -21.25 -3.39
C VAL A 98 -1.69 -21.27 -3.42
N PHE A 99 -2.34 -20.57 -4.35
CA PHE A 99 -3.81 -20.54 -4.42
C PHE A 99 -4.43 -21.89 -4.80
N PRO A 100 -3.88 -22.67 -5.75
CA PRO A 100 -4.35 -24.03 -5.99
C PRO A 100 -4.20 -24.94 -4.77
N LEU A 101 -3.09 -24.83 -4.03
CA LEU A 101 -2.88 -25.59 -2.80
C LEU A 101 -3.85 -25.15 -1.71
N TRP A 102 -4.06 -23.85 -1.54
CA TRP A 102 -5.03 -23.29 -0.61
C TRP A 102 -6.43 -23.85 -0.87
N ARG A 103 -6.87 -23.86 -2.13
CA ARG A 103 -8.17 -24.45 -2.52
C ARG A 103 -8.24 -25.94 -2.18
N LYS A 104 -7.17 -26.71 -2.36
CA LYS A 104 -7.16 -28.13 -1.98
C LYS A 104 -7.33 -28.31 -0.47
N ILE A 105 -6.71 -27.46 0.34
CA ILE A 105 -6.77 -27.53 1.81
C ILE A 105 -8.12 -27.02 2.34
N THR A 106 -8.68 -25.95 1.77
CA THR A 106 -9.92 -25.30 2.22
C THR A 106 -11.17 -25.80 1.48
N GLY A 107 -11.16 -27.03 0.95
CA GLY A 107 -12.34 -27.66 0.34
C GLY A 107 -12.88 -26.95 -0.90
N GLY A 108 -12.01 -26.29 -1.68
CA GLY A 108 -12.34 -25.63 -2.94
C GLY A 108 -12.43 -24.11 -2.88
N THR A 109 -12.42 -23.51 -1.68
CA THR A 109 -12.58 -22.06 -1.52
C THR A 109 -11.25 -21.31 -1.72
N PRO A 110 -11.21 -20.26 -2.58
CA PRO A 110 -10.03 -19.40 -2.69
C PRO A 110 -9.87 -18.51 -1.46
N PRO A 111 -8.65 -17.99 -1.16
CA PRO A 111 -8.47 -17.02 -0.10
C PRO A 111 -9.27 -15.74 -0.41
N THR A 112 -9.94 -15.20 0.61
CA THR A 112 -10.76 -14.00 0.44
C THR A 112 -9.88 -12.78 0.12
N PRO A 113 -10.42 -11.75 -0.57
CA PRO A 113 -9.66 -10.53 -0.83
C PRO A 113 -9.10 -9.90 0.45
N LEU A 114 -9.89 -9.85 1.53
CA LEU A 114 -9.45 -9.29 2.82
C LEU A 114 -8.37 -10.15 3.51
N GLN A 115 -8.41 -11.47 3.38
CA GLN A 115 -7.31 -12.33 3.84
C GLN A 115 -6.00 -12.01 3.13
N ARG A 116 -6.05 -11.81 1.80
CA ARG A 116 -4.86 -11.43 1.01
C ARG A 116 -4.33 -10.06 1.44
N VAL A 117 -5.22 -9.08 1.67
CA VAL A 117 -4.87 -7.74 2.18
C VAL A 117 -4.23 -7.82 3.57
N GLY A 118 -4.79 -8.64 4.47
CA GLY A 118 -4.27 -8.87 5.80
C GLY A 118 -2.87 -9.50 5.81
N ILE A 119 -2.65 -10.53 5.00
CA ILE A 119 -1.31 -11.14 4.86
C ILE A 119 -0.32 -10.11 4.30
N GLY A 120 -0.75 -9.26 3.38
CA GLY A 120 0.04 -8.13 2.88
C GLY A 120 0.48 -7.16 3.99
N HIS A 121 -0.42 -6.81 4.92
CA HIS A 121 -0.07 -5.99 6.09
C HIS A 121 0.96 -6.68 6.99
N MET A 122 0.79 -7.99 7.26
CA MET A 122 1.76 -8.76 8.06
C MET A 122 3.15 -8.78 7.40
N LEU A 123 3.20 -9.01 6.09
CA LEU A 123 4.46 -9.03 5.33
C LEU A 123 5.11 -7.64 5.29
N ASN A 124 4.33 -6.56 5.19
CA ASN A 124 4.87 -5.20 5.27
C ASN A 124 5.53 -4.94 6.63
N VAL A 125 4.92 -5.36 7.75
CA VAL A 125 5.56 -5.30 9.08
C VAL A 125 6.83 -6.13 9.10
N GLY A 126 6.78 -7.37 8.58
CA GLY A 126 7.96 -8.23 8.46
C GLY A 126 9.09 -7.59 7.65
N ALA A 127 8.78 -6.88 6.58
CA ALA A 127 9.74 -6.16 5.76
C ALA A 127 10.37 -4.98 6.52
N MET A 128 9.61 -4.23 7.32
CA MET A 128 10.15 -3.17 8.18
C MET A 128 11.06 -3.73 9.27
N VAL A 129 10.67 -4.85 9.90
CA VAL A 129 11.52 -5.53 10.89
C VAL A 129 12.82 -6.03 10.24
N ALA A 130 12.73 -6.66 9.06
CA ALA A 130 13.89 -7.09 8.31
C ALA A 130 14.82 -5.91 7.96
N ALA A 131 14.27 -4.78 7.50
CA ALA A 131 15.04 -3.59 7.18
C ALA A 131 15.73 -3.00 8.42
N ALA A 132 15.02 -2.94 9.56
CA ALA A 132 15.59 -2.51 10.83
C ALA A 132 16.75 -3.40 11.30
N LEU A 133 16.63 -4.72 11.14
CA LEU A 133 17.67 -5.67 11.51
C LEU A 133 18.89 -5.58 10.59
N VAL A 134 18.67 -5.43 9.28
CA VAL A 134 19.76 -5.22 8.31
C VAL A 134 20.51 -3.93 8.64
N GLU A 135 19.79 -2.85 8.92
CA GLU A 135 20.42 -1.57 9.24
C GLU A 135 21.16 -1.60 10.58
N ARG A 136 20.56 -2.21 11.62
CA ARG A 136 21.24 -2.40 12.90
C ARG A 136 22.53 -3.22 12.75
N ARG A 137 22.54 -4.20 11.84
CA ARG A 137 23.74 -4.99 11.55
C ARG A 137 24.80 -4.15 10.81
N ARG A 138 24.40 -3.30 9.86
CA ARG A 138 25.31 -2.37 9.17
C ARG A 138 25.98 -1.42 10.16
N LEU A 139 25.21 -0.84 11.08
CA LEU A 139 25.69 0.10 12.10
C LEU A 139 26.60 -0.56 13.16
N ALA A 140 26.46 -1.87 13.39
CA ALA A 140 27.28 -2.60 14.36
C ALA A 140 28.73 -2.83 13.89
N GLN A 141 29.02 -2.65 12.59
CA GLN A 141 30.34 -2.85 12.00
C GLN A 141 30.82 -1.56 11.29
N PRO A 142 31.08 -0.47 12.04
CA PRO A 142 31.51 0.78 11.45
C PRO A 142 32.85 0.59 10.70
N GLY A 143 32.91 1.04 9.45
CA GLY A 143 34.09 0.95 8.60
C GLY A 143 34.22 -0.32 7.76
N VAL A 144 33.36 -1.32 7.95
CA VAL A 144 33.28 -2.51 7.07
C VAL A 144 32.01 -2.41 6.22
N PRO A 145 32.12 -2.09 4.91
CA PRO A 145 30.95 -1.90 4.07
C PRO A 145 30.23 -3.23 3.86
N MET A 146 29.01 -3.32 4.38
CA MET A 146 28.15 -4.50 4.25
C MET A 146 27.62 -4.61 2.81
N SER A 147 27.55 -5.83 2.27
CA SER A 147 27.06 -6.05 0.90
C SER A 147 25.61 -5.59 0.73
N VAL A 148 25.34 -4.86 -0.35
CA VAL A 148 24.00 -4.37 -0.72
C VAL A 148 22.99 -5.49 -0.96
N MET A 149 23.46 -6.74 -1.18
CA MET A 149 22.61 -7.92 -1.33
C MET A 149 21.72 -8.19 -0.11
N TRP A 150 22.11 -7.72 1.08
CA TRP A 150 21.26 -7.83 2.27
C TRP A 150 19.97 -7.03 2.17
N LEU A 151 19.93 -5.97 1.35
CA LEU A 151 18.70 -5.19 1.09
C LEU A 151 17.69 -5.96 0.25
N LEU A 152 18.11 -7.01 -0.46
CA LEU A 152 17.20 -7.87 -1.24
C LEU A 152 16.22 -8.62 -0.33
N PHE A 153 16.57 -8.87 0.93
CA PHE A 153 15.69 -9.56 1.87
C PHE A 153 14.46 -8.71 2.26
N PRO A 154 14.60 -7.50 2.85
CA PRO A 154 13.45 -6.66 3.13
C PRO A 154 12.68 -6.27 1.86
N MET A 155 13.37 -6.00 0.75
CA MET A 155 12.71 -5.71 -0.54
C MET A 155 11.96 -6.91 -1.12
N GLY A 156 12.50 -8.12 -0.92
CA GLY A 156 11.85 -9.37 -1.29
C GLY A 156 10.53 -9.55 -0.55
N ILE A 157 10.57 -9.43 0.78
CA ILE A 157 9.37 -9.53 1.63
C ILE A 157 8.34 -8.46 1.26
N ALA A 158 8.77 -7.21 1.08
CA ALA A 158 7.89 -6.13 0.66
C ALA A 158 7.20 -6.44 -0.68
N GLY A 159 7.95 -6.91 -1.68
CA GLY A 159 7.39 -7.29 -2.98
C GLY A 159 6.38 -8.44 -2.92
N VAL A 160 6.64 -9.46 -2.08
CA VAL A 160 5.67 -10.54 -1.83
C VAL A 160 4.41 -10.00 -1.15
N GLY A 161 4.58 -9.09 -0.19
CA GLY A 161 3.47 -8.40 0.48
C GLY A 161 2.61 -7.62 -0.50
N GLU A 162 3.21 -6.85 -1.40
CA GLU A 162 2.48 -6.11 -2.44
C GLU A 162 1.74 -7.03 -3.42
N ALA A 163 2.31 -8.18 -3.80
CA ALA A 163 1.69 -9.16 -4.69
C ALA A 163 0.37 -9.73 -4.12
N LEU A 164 0.26 -9.80 -2.78
CA LEU A 164 -0.99 -10.17 -2.10
C LEU A 164 -1.90 -8.96 -1.88
N HIS A 165 -1.34 -7.86 -1.38
CA HIS A 165 -2.08 -6.68 -0.94
C HIS A 165 -2.77 -5.95 -2.09
N PHE A 166 -2.03 -5.60 -3.15
CA PHE A 166 -2.54 -4.74 -4.21
C PHE A 166 -3.68 -5.39 -5.01
N PRO A 167 -3.54 -6.64 -5.51
CA PRO A 167 -4.65 -7.30 -6.19
C PRO A 167 -5.79 -7.68 -5.23
N GLY A 168 -5.49 -7.93 -3.95
CA GLY A 168 -6.50 -8.15 -2.92
C GLY A 168 -7.41 -6.93 -2.73
N ASN A 169 -6.83 -5.74 -2.58
CA ASN A 169 -7.59 -4.49 -2.51
C ASN A 169 -8.42 -4.24 -3.76
N MET A 170 -7.84 -4.46 -4.94
CA MET A 170 -8.57 -4.29 -6.19
C MET A 170 -9.77 -5.24 -6.30
N ALA A 171 -9.57 -6.52 -6.00
CA ALA A 171 -10.66 -7.49 -5.99
C ALA A 171 -11.75 -7.10 -4.97
N PHE A 172 -11.37 -6.64 -3.78
CA PHE A 172 -12.30 -6.19 -2.76
C PHE A 172 -13.14 -5.00 -3.22
N TYR A 173 -12.53 -3.94 -3.76
CA TYR A 173 -13.28 -2.75 -4.21
C TYR A 173 -14.22 -3.08 -5.36
N TYR A 174 -13.81 -3.93 -6.30
CA TYR A 174 -14.69 -4.36 -7.40
C TYR A 174 -15.85 -5.25 -6.95
N GLN A 175 -15.68 -6.02 -5.86
CA GLN A 175 -16.72 -6.88 -5.33
C GLN A 175 -17.74 -6.12 -4.49
N GLU A 176 -17.31 -5.13 -3.71
CA GLU A 176 -18.19 -4.40 -2.81
C GLU A 176 -18.87 -3.19 -3.47
N PHE A 177 -18.24 -2.56 -4.46
CA PHE A 177 -18.83 -1.37 -5.08
C PHE A 177 -19.87 -1.76 -6.13
N PRO A 178 -21.03 -1.07 -6.17
CA PRO A 178 -22.06 -1.31 -7.16
C PRO A 178 -21.53 -0.97 -8.57
N LYS A 179 -22.13 -1.59 -9.60
CA LYS A 179 -21.70 -1.41 -11.00
C LYS A 179 -21.70 0.05 -11.45
N THR A 180 -22.62 0.85 -10.91
CA THR A 180 -22.76 2.30 -11.14
C THR A 180 -21.57 3.11 -10.62
N LEU A 181 -20.85 2.62 -9.60
CA LEU A 181 -19.71 3.29 -8.96
C LEU A 181 -18.37 2.61 -9.28
N ARG A 182 -18.30 1.87 -10.39
CA ARG A 182 -17.08 1.14 -10.77
C ARG A 182 -15.88 2.06 -11.04
N SER A 183 -16.12 3.28 -11.53
CA SER A 183 -15.07 4.30 -11.70
C SER A 183 -14.45 4.72 -10.36
N LEU A 184 -15.26 4.77 -9.29
CA LEU A 184 -14.77 5.05 -7.95
C LEU A 184 -13.89 3.91 -7.44
N ALA A 185 -14.27 2.65 -7.68
CA ALA A 185 -13.46 1.48 -7.31
C ALA A 185 -12.06 1.52 -7.96
N THR A 186 -11.99 1.93 -9.24
CA THR A 186 -10.71 2.10 -9.95
C THR A 186 -9.87 3.25 -9.42
N ALA A 187 -10.52 4.33 -8.94
CA ALA A 187 -9.82 5.50 -8.39
C ALA A 187 -9.31 5.28 -6.96
N MET A 188 -9.93 4.38 -6.19
CA MET A 188 -9.57 4.11 -4.79
C MET A 188 -8.12 3.63 -4.63
N ALA A 189 -7.60 2.79 -5.53
CA ALA A 189 -6.21 2.30 -5.45
C ALA A 189 -5.16 3.39 -5.68
N PRO A 190 -5.16 4.16 -6.79
CA PRO A 190 -4.18 5.23 -6.98
C PRO A 190 -4.33 6.32 -5.92
N MET A 191 -5.55 6.61 -5.43
CA MET A 191 -5.76 7.53 -4.32
C MET A 191 -5.10 7.04 -3.03
N LEU A 192 -5.22 5.74 -2.73
CA LEU A 192 -4.58 5.11 -1.58
C LEU A 192 -3.05 5.23 -1.64
N VAL A 193 -2.47 4.96 -2.81
CA VAL A 193 -1.03 5.11 -3.06
C VAL A 193 -0.61 6.57 -2.88
N ALA A 194 -1.32 7.51 -3.50
CA ALA A 194 -1.01 8.93 -3.41
C ALA A 194 -1.03 9.42 -1.96
N LEU A 195 -2.09 9.13 -1.21
CA LEU A 195 -2.20 9.51 0.20
C LEU A 195 -1.10 8.87 1.05
N GLY A 196 -0.82 7.58 0.86
CA GLY A 196 0.27 6.92 1.57
C GLY A 196 1.63 7.56 1.31
N PHE A 197 1.94 7.90 0.05
CA PHE A 197 3.20 8.55 -0.29
C PHE A 197 3.28 9.98 0.24
N PHE A 198 2.19 10.76 0.21
CA PHE A 198 2.16 12.06 0.89
C PHE A 198 2.38 11.94 2.40
N SER A 199 1.74 10.96 3.04
CA SER A 199 1.95 10.66 4.45
C SER A 199 3.39 10.23 4.73
N SER A 200 4.07 9.56 3.80
CA SER A 200 5.48 9.17 3.97
C SER A 200 6.39 10.38 4.04
N THR A 201 6.16 11.39 3.19
CA THR A 201 6.89 12.66 3.22
C THR A 201 6.63 13.42 4.52
N MET A 202 5.36 13.50 4.95
CA MET A 202 5.00 14.12 6.23
C MET A 202 5.67 13.41 7.41
N PHE A 203 5.66 12.08 7.41
CA PHE A 203 6.33 11.28 8.44
C PHE A 203 7.83 11.57 8.48
N MET A 204 8.50 11.60 7.32
CA MET A 204 9.92 11.92 7.23
C MET A 204 10.26 13.33 7.71
N ASP A 205 9.44 14.34 7.38
CA ASP A 205 9.60 15.71 7.88
C ASP A 205 9.47 15.76 9.42
N VAL A 206 8.46 15.09 9.98
CA VAL A 206 8.28 14.99 11.45
C VAL A 206 9.47 14.30 12.11
N VAL A 207 9.94 13.15 11.58
CA VAL A 207 11.09 12.43 12.14
C VAL A 207 12.35 13.29 12.09
N THR A 208 12.59 14.00 10.99
CA THR A 208 13.77 14.86 10.83
C THR A 208 13.76 16.04 11.80
N ARG A 209 12.58 16.62 12.08
CA ARG A 209 12.44 17.73 13.04
C ARG A 209 12.44 17.29 14.50
N ALA A 210 11.84 16.15 14.80
CA ALA A 210 11.63 15.68 16.17
C ALA A 210 12.79 14.84 16.71
N THR A 211 13.64 14.30 15.83
CA THR A 211 14.69 13.35 16.23
C THR A 211 16.02 13.67 15.55
N ALA A 212 17.11 13.24 16.16
CA ALA A 212 18.45 13.26 15.56
C ALA A 212 18.74 12.00 14.73
N TRP A 213 17.72 11.22 14.33
CA TRP A 213 17.91 9.93 13.65
C TRP A 213 18.34 10.05 12.19
N LEU A 214 18.10 11.20 11.56
CA LEU A 214 18.39 11.45 10.14
C LEU A 214 19.35 12.66 9.96
N PRO A 215 20.62 12.55 10.39
CA PRO A 215 21.65 13.53 10.05
C PRO A 215 22.01 13.45 8.56
N GLU A 216 22.68 14.48 8.02
CA GLU A 216 23.10 14.53 6.62
C GLU A 216 23.96 13.30 6.20
N ASN A 217 24.78 12.79 7.11
CA ASN A 217 25.54 11.56 6.91
C ASN A 217 24.81 10.34 7.48
N ILE A 218 24.37 9.44 6.60
CA ILE A 218 23.64 8.23 6.96
C ILE A 218 24.43 7.25 7.83
N ASP A 219 25.76 7.28 7.83
CA ASP A 219 26.59 6.43 8.69
C ASP A 219 26.48 6.78 10.18
N HIS A 220 26.11 8.03 10.47
CA HIS A 220 25.80 8.49 11.82
C HIS A 220 24.29 8.50 12.10
N GLY A 221 23.48 8.14 11.10
CA GLY A 221 22.04 8.07 11.22
C GLY A 221 21.56 6.82 11.95
N ARG A 222 20.41 6.94 12.60
CA ARG A 222 19.68 5.86 13.25
C ARG A 222 18.48 5.46 12.40
N LEU A 223 18.76 5.07 11.15
CA LEU A 223 17.74 4.60 10.21
C LEU A 223 17.05 3.31 10.73
N ASP A 224 17.75 2.53 11.55
CA ASP A 224 17.19 1.39 12.29
C ASP A 224 15.98 1.80 13.15
N ASN A 225 16.06 2.94 13.85
CA ASN A 225 14.96 3.45 14.68
C ASN A 225 13.75 3.89 13.84
N VAL A 226 13.98 4.45 12.65
CA VAL A 226 12.92 4.81 11.71
C VAL A 226 12.15 3.55 11.28
N TYR A 227 12.88 2.49 10.89
CA TYR A 227 12.27 1.22 10.50
C TYR A 227 11.57 0.52 11.69
N TRP A 228 12.13 0.56 12.90
CA TRP A 228 11.44 0.05 14.09
C TRP A 228 10.15 0.81 14.39
N THR A 229 10.16 2.14 14.23
CA THR A 229 8.97 2.97 14.40
C THR A 229 7.89 2.60 13.39
N LEU A 230 8.26 2.42 12.12
CA LEU A 230 7.33 1.96 11.08
C LEU A 230 6.83 0.54 11.32
N ALA A 231 7.66 -0.35 11.86
CA ALA A 231 7.22 -1.70 12.25
C ALA A 231 6.18 -1.64 13.38
N ALA A 232 6.39 -0.79 14.39
CA ALA A 232 5.44 -0.59 15.48
C ALA A 232 4.12 0.02 14.99
N VAL A 233 4.19 1.10 14.20
CA VAL A 233 3.02 1.73 13.57
C VAL A 233 2.30 0.75 12.65
N GLY A 234 3.03 -0.01 11.84
CA GLY A 234 2.49 -1.05 10.96
C GLY A 234 1.80 -2.17 11.73
N THR A 235 2.32 -2.56 12.90
CA THR A 235 1.71 -3.56 13.78
C THR A 235 0.39 -3.05 14.35
N LEU A 236 0.36 -1.80 14.82
CA LEU A 236 -0.87 -1.15 15.29
C LEU A 236 -1.90 -1.02 14.16
N ASN A 237 -1.45 -0.64 12.96
CA ASN A 237 -2.29 -0.55 11.77
C ASN A 237 -2.85 -1.92 11.36
N PHE A 238 -2.06 -3.00 11.47
CA PHE A 238 -2.55 -4.35 11.22
C PHE A 238 -3.61 -4.77 12.26
N ALA A 239 -3.42 -4.44 13.53
CA ALA A 239 -4.43 -4.68 14.56
C ALA A 239 -5.72 -3.88 14.29
N TYR A 240 -5.59 -2.63 13.84
CA TYR A 240 -6.72 -1.81 13.38
C TYR A 240 -7.44 -2.45 12.19
N PHE A 241 -6.70 -2.89 11.16
CA PHE A 241 -7.26 -3.59 10.01
C PHE A 241 -8.04 -4.84 10.44
N LEU A 242 -7.48 -5.68 11.32
CA LEU A 242 -8.16 -6.87 11.83
C LEU A 242 -9.42 -6.54 12.62
N ALA A 243 -9.42 -5.45 13.38
CA ALA A 243 -10.61 -4.99 14.11
C ALA A 243 -11.70 -4.51 13.14
N CYS A 244 -11.33 -3.83 12.05
CA CYS A 244 -12.24 -3.43 10.99
C CYS A 244 -12.78 -4.63 10.21
N ASP A 245 -11.92 -5.56 9.80
CA ASP A 245 -12.26 -6.77 9.06
C ASP A 245 -13.26 -7.64 9.84
N ARG A 246 -13.02 -7.85 11.15
CA ARG A 246 -13.94 -8.60 12.03
C ARG A 246 -15.32 -7.96 12.17
N ARG A 247 -15.41 -6.63 12.06
CA ARG A 247 -16.67 -5.88 12.14
C ARG A 247 -17.34 -5.71 10.77
N TYR A 248 -16.58 -5.91 9.70
CA TYR A 248 -17.05 -5.74 8.34
C TYR A 248 -17.99 -6.88 7.96
N LYS A 249 -19.20 -6.53 7.52
CA LYS A 249 -20.15 -7.49 6.96
C LYS A 249 -20.17 -7.29 5.45
N TYR A 250 -19.75 -8.31 4.71
CA TYR A 250 -19.83 -8.34 3.26
C TYR A 250 -21.26 -8.06 2.79
N HIS A 251 -21.43 -7.05 1.92
CA HIS A 251 -22.73 -6.70 1.37
C HIS A 251 -23.15 -7.67 0.25
N ASN A 252 -22.19 -8.19 -0.53
CA ASN A 252 -22.45 -9.17 -1.59
C ASN A 252 -22.26 -10.62 -1.11
N ARG A 253 -23.23 -11.14 -0.33
CA ARG A 253 -23.25 -12.55 0.10
C ARG A 253 -23.45 -13.57 -1.03
N ALA A 254 -23.85 -13.15 -2.22
CA ALA A 254 -24.23 -14.06 -3.32
C ALA A 254 -23.05 -14.56 -4.18
N ALA A 255 -21.81 -14.15 -3.89
CA ALA A 255 -20.63 -14.46 -4.70
C ALA A 255 -19.49 -15.17 -3.94
N MET A 256 -19.73 -15.61 -2.70
CA MET A 256 -18.80 -16.41 -1.90
C MET A 256 -19.19 -17.89 -1.90
#